data_AF-A0A925ZMW6-F1
#
_entry.id   AF-A0A925ZMW6-F1
#
_cell.length_a   1.000
_cell.length_b   1.000
_cell.length_c   1.000
_cell.angle_alpha   90.00
_cell.angle_beta   90.00
_cell.angle_gamma   90.00
#
_symmetry.space_group_name_H-M   'P 1'
#
loop_
_entity.id
_entity.type
_entity.pdbx_description
1 polymer ?
#
loop_
_entity_poly.entity_id
_entity_poly.type
_entity_poly.pdbx_seq_one_letter_code
_entity_poly.pdbx_strand_id
1 'polypeptide(L)'
;MGPSNCDELQCTAHGHCELDNNNVPGCACDFGYEPGGDGVTCQVDQGCVQVRYLEDRCRQLINDAPAVALFFAVDFCAGTAVTPELREELGLEFKVSENKQDIADNVESYSTIIDKDVESYVTLVVDVSDSVTMSQDLPALVEELRGFVGTLAPGVDEPDVYVSIYVFGRSVAEYVPFTRDLATVDSALAAIAADPAPVVLLAGNGDGTDLYDAVEIGIDRTQRIRDLRDAVTWGGVLTAGTVVIVTDGNDESNGSLDQAQIDQTINNVISIGISDAVDDETLQAIGRDGSFLAPTPADWTAAFAEIAERVDQYPDRSYLLAYCSSATEGSPSVEVTVEGINVRVTSKAACDFNADVFSSNALDVCDAAFFAVECGGSECGGLTACGACSDDACCNGGNCVAPMNAGEAGISCIDQPELCAATDEVCNTENPEFGYCQPPAAYNDGTCVPDCDPGVTYCSADEDGECIYVRAPGDVCDAPEQCPDLNCSRTNEDNPIEARICQGPAQLHDFCGSDEAVCEQGGHCTGGACRPKLLNAESCSGDETCRSGRCQEVGEAGNRCVPTGACFWSWDEKVPS
;
A
#
# COMPACT_ATOMS: atom_id res chain seq x y z
N MET A 1 25.48 36.37 -25.36
CA MET A 1 24.78 35.61 -26.42
C MET A 1 24.06 34.52 -25.66
N GLY A 2 22.74 34.44 -25.79
CA GLY A 2 21.99 33.35 -25.15
C GLY A 2 22.30 32.01 -25.84
N PRO A 3 21.95 30.89 -25.20
CA PRO A 3 22.07 29.56 -25.82
C PRO A 3 21.30 29.55 -27.15
N SER A 4 21.85 28.83 -28.12
CA SER A 4 21.32 28.74 -29.49
C SER A 4 20.54 27.47 -29.76
N ASN A 5 20.65 26.48 -28.86
CA ASN A 5 19.93 25.22 -28.86
C ASN A 5 19.84 24.67 -27.42
N CYS A 6 19.14 23.55 -27.25
CA CYS A 6 19.00 22.89 -25.96
C CYS A 6 20.27 22.19 -25.47
N ASP A 7 21.23 21.90 -26.36
CA ASP A 7 22.53 21.35 -25.96
C ASP A 7 23.36 22.36 -25.12
N GLU A 8 23.07 23.65 -25.26
CA GLU A 8 23.75 24.75 -24.56
C GLU A 8 22.99 25.25 -23.31
N LEU A 9 21.75 24.80 -23.09
CA LEU A 9 20.89 25.20 -21.97
C LEU A 9 20.60 24.00 -21.08
N GLN A 10 21.19 23.98 -19.89
CA GLN A 10 20.86 23.00 -18.86
C GLN A 10 19.82 23.60 -17.92
N CYS A 11 18.62 23.04 -17.96
CA CYS A 11 17.57 23.31 -16.99
C CYS A 11 17.84 22.47 -15.74
N THR A 12 17.66 23.06 -14.56
CA THR A 12 17.96 22.40 -13.27
C THR A 12 16.71 22.32 -12.41
N ALA A 13 16.65 21.32 -11.53
CA ALA A 13 15.59 21.15 -10.52
C ALA A 13 14.17 21.03 -11.10
N HIS A 14 13.95 20.03 -11.98
CA HIS A 14 12.65 19.66 -12.57
C HIS A 14 12.17 20.54 -13.72
N GLY A 15 13.02 20.61 -14.75
CA GLY A 15 12.63 21.17 -16.02
C GLY A 15 13.46 20.63 -17.16
N HIS A 16 12.88 20.67 -18.35
CA HIS A 16 13.51 20.26 -19.59
C HIS A 16 13.66 21.47 -20.52
N CYS A 17 14.63 21.39 -21.44
CA CYS A 17 14.78 22.44 -22.43
C CYS A 17 13.77 22.25 -23.58
N GLU A 18 13.02 23.30 -23.86
CA GLU A 18 12.13 23.39 -25.01
C GLU A 18 12.53 24.55 -25.95
N LEU A 19 12.22 24.41 -27.24
CA LEU A 19 12.35 25.50 -28.19
C LEU A 19 11.01 26.23 -28.30
N ASP A 20 11.00 27.54 -28.04
CA ASP A 20 9.81 28.36 -28.23
C ASP A 20 9.40 28.46 -29.72
N ASN A 21 8.28 29.12 -29.99
CA ASN A 21 7.77 29.36 -31.35
C ASN A 21 8.75 30.14 -32.27
N ASN A 22 9.82 30.72 -31.72
CA ASN A 22 10.86 31.45 -32.43
C ASN A 22 12.19 30.68 -32.49
N ASN A 23 12.21 29.39 -32.13
CA ASN A 23 13.40 28.55 -32.01
C ASN A 23 14.42 29.09 -30.99
N VAL A 24 13.96 29.78 -29.95
CA VAL A 24 14.79 30.19 -28.81
C VAL A 24 14.67 29.13 -27.72
N PRO A 25 15.78 28.54 -27.26
CA PRO A 25 15.74 27.59 -26.15
C PRO A 25 15.34 28.27 -24.84
N GLY A 26 14.48 27.61 -24.08
CA GLY A 26 14.05 28.00 -22.74
C GLY A 26 13.81 26.76 -21.88
N CYS A 27 13.74 26.96 -20.56
CA CYS A 27 13.38 25.90 -19.64
C CYS A 27 11.88 25.86 -19.44
N ALA A 28 11.27 24.72 -19.78
CA ALA A 28 9.93 24.35 -19.35
C ALA A 28 10.05 23.59 -18.03
N CYS A 29 9.32 24.04 -17.03
CA CYS A 29 9.25 23.35 -15.76
C CYS A 29 8.16 22.29 -15.78
N ASP A 30 8.40 21.20 -15.08
CA ASP A 30 7.46 20.09 -14.98
C ASP A 30 6.22 20.52 -14.20
N PHE A 31 5.15 19.72 -14.23
CA PHE A 31 3.91 20.06 -13.54
C PHE A 31 4.15 20.26 -12.04
N GLY A 32 3.63 21.37 -11.49
CA GLY A 32 3.83 21.76 -10.10
C GLY A 32 5.09 22.57 -9.83
N TYR A 33 5.90 22.83 -10.86
CA TYR A 33 7.06 23.71 -10.78
C TYR A 33 6.85 24.98 -11.63
N GLU A 34 7.52 26.05 -11.24
CA GLU A 34 7.56 27.32 -11.96
C GLU A 34 9.01 27.78 -12.21
N PRO A 35 9.26 28.58 -13.26
CA PRO A 35 10.58 29.14 -13.49
C PRO A 35 11.03 30.05 -12.34
N GLY A 36 12.19 29.76 -11.78
CA GLY A 36 12.86 30.59 -10.80
C GLY A 36 13.34 31.93 -11.38
N GLY A 37 13.85 32.80 -10.52
CA GLY A 37 14.26 34.16 -10.91
C GLY A 37 15.40 34.25 -11.92
N ASP A 38 16.15 33.16 -12.12
CA ASP A 38 17.23 33.04 -13.11
C ASP A 38 16.76 32.54 -14.49
N GLY A 39 15.51 32.05 -14.58
CA GLY A 39 14.90 31.50 -15.78
C GLY A 39 15.46 30.16 -16.25
N VAL A 40 16.28 29.50 -15.44
CA VAL A 40 16.90 28.19 -15.77
C VAL A 40 16.71 27.15 -14.66
N THR A 41 16.49 27.59 -13.43
CA THR A 41 16.13 26.73 -12.31
C THR A 41 14.61 26.66 -12.22
N CYS A 42 14.07 25.44 -12.17
CA CYS A 42 12.67 25.22 -11.82
C CYS A 42 12.54 25.10 -10.29
N GLN A 43 11.51 25.70 -9.73
CA GLN A 43 11.26 25.69 -8.29
C GLN A 43 9.80 25.29 -8.05
N VAL A 44 9.50 24.75 -6.88
CA VAL A 44 8.13 24.35 -6.52
C VAL A 44 7.18 25.55 -6.63
N ASP A 45 6.08 25.40 -7.39
CA ASP A 45 4.99 26.38 -7.47
C ASP A 45 4.18 26.31 -6.16
N GLN A 46 4.57 27.14 -5.18
CA GLN A 46 3.86 27.23 -3.90
C GLN A 46 2.43 27.75 -4.03
N GLY A 47 2.06 28.29 -5.19
CA GLY A 47 0.68 28.64 -5.54
C GLY A 47 -0.16 27.45 -5.98
N CYS A 48 0.41 26.27 -6.24
CA CYS A 48 -0.33 25.08 -6.64
C CYS A 48 -0.36 24.06 -5.50
N VAL A 49 -1.52 23.90 -4.87
CA VAL A 49 -1.71 22.99 -3.73
C VAL A 49 -2.74 21.92 -4.08
N GLN A 50 -2.48 20.70 -3.63
CA GLN A 50 -3.36 19.56 -3.75
C GLN A 50 -3.66 18.98 -2.36
N VAL A 51 -4.88 18.46 -2.20
CA VAL A 51 -5.31 17.74 -1.00
C VAL A 51 -5.62 16.31 -1.43
N ARG A 52 -4.88 15.35 -0.88
CA ARG A 52 -4.97 13.94 -1.26
C ARG A 52 -5.59 13.13 -0.15
N TYR A 53 -6.56 12.29 -0.50
CA TYR A 53 -7.08 11.32 0.43
C TYR A 53 -6.08 10.17 0.59
N LEU A 54 -5.84 9.69 1.83
CA LEU A 54 -4.81 8.69 2.14
C LEU A 54 -5.37 7.34 2.58
N GLU A 55 -6.67 7.16 2.48
CA GLU A 55 -7.39 5.92 2.75
C GLU A 55 -8.38 5.65 1.61
N ASP A 56 -9.01 4.47 1.63
CA ASP A 56 -10.03 4.09 0.66
C ASP A 56 -11.46 4.40 1.14
N ARG A 57 -11.64 4.75 2.41
CA ARG A 57 -12.97 4.89 3.05
C ARG A 57 -12.99 5.75 4.31
N CYS A 58 -14.10 6.45 4.53
CA CYS A 58 -14.31 7.19 5.78
C CYS A 58 -14.18 6.25 6.98
N ARG A 59 -13.50 6.71 8.02
CA ARG A 59 -13.57 6.07 9.34
C ARG A 59 -14.88 6.52 9.98
N GLN A 60 -15.68 5.60 10.49
CA GLN A 60 -16.95 5.90 11.15
C GLN A 60 -17.20 4.93 12.31
N LEU A 61 -17.96 5.37 13.30
CA LEU A 61 -18.42 4.51 14.37
C LEU A 61 -19.76 3.87 14.03
N ILE A 62 -20.01 2.70 14.63
CA ILE A 62 -21.23 1.91 14.44
C ILE A 62 -21.98 1.87 15.75
N ASN A 63 -23.28 2.16 15.73
CA ASN A 63 -24.14 2.19 16.90
C ASN A 63 -23.56 3.08 18.01
N ASP A 64 -22.87 4.16 17.63
CA ASP A 64 -22.26 5.14 18.52
C ASP A 64 -22.51 6.56 17.99
N ALA A 65 -21.84 7.55 18.58
CA ALA A 65 -21.90 8.95 18.20
C ALA A 65 -21.71 9.14 16.67
N PRO A 66 -22.34 10.16 16.06
CA PRO A 66 -22.25 10.44 14.62
C PRO A 66 -20.89 11.05 14.26
N ALA A 67 -19.83 10.28 14.49
CA ALA A 67 -18.44 10.69 14.42
C ALA A 67 -17.77 10.00 13.23
N VAL A 68 -17.12 10.80 12.41
CA VAL A 68 -16.41 10.41 11.20
C VAL A 68 -14.99 10.93 11.27
N ALA A 69 -14.03 10.21 10.71
CA ALA A 69 -12.67 10.71 10.52
C ALA A 69 -12.17 10.48 9.10
N LEU A 70 -11.33 11.41 8.64
CA LEU A 70 -10.75 11.46 7.31
C LEU A 70 -9.24 11.65 7.43
N PHE A 71 -8.46 10.70 6.91
CA PHE A 71 -7.01 10.82 6.83
C PHE A 71 -6.58 11.31 5.45
N PHE A 72 -5.85 12.42 5.39
CA PHE A 72 -5.50 13.08 4.13
C PHE A 72 -4.14 13.79 4.22
N ALA A 73 -3.51 14.08 3.08
CA ALA A 73 -2.28 14.86 2.97
C ALA A 73 -2.51 16.18 2.24
N VAL A 74 -1.62 17.15 2.50
CA VAL A 74 -1.52 18.39 1.73
C VAL A 74 -0.15 18.46 1.09
N ASP A 75 -0.13 18.68 -0.22
CA ASP A 75 1.10 18.79 -1.01
C ASP A 75 1.04 20.00 -1.92
N PHE A 76 2.21 20.44 -2.37
CA PHE A 76 2.27 21.16 -3.62
C PHE A 76 2.02 20.21 -4.79
N CYS A 77 1.59 20.74 -5.92
CA CYS A 77 1.38 19.95 -7.13
C CYS A 77 2.65 19.27 -7.65
N ALA A 78 3.83 19.67 -7.18
CA ALA A 78 5.12 19.03 -7.44
C ALA A 78 5.35 17.73 -6.64
N GLY A 79 4.40 17.34 -5.78
CA GLY A 79 4.55 16.23 -4.84
C GLY A 79 5.44 16.53 -3.63
N THR A 80 5.80 17.80 -3.42
CA THR A 80 6.51 18.27 -2.22
C THR A 80 5.53 18.48 -1.07
N ALA A 81 5.89 17.97 0.11
CA ALA A 81 5.10 18.03 1.33
C ALA A 81 4.77 19.47 1.77
N VAL A 82 3.52 19.70 2.20
CA VAL A 82 3.13 20.91 2.94
C VAL A 82 2.96 20.52 4.40
N THR A 83 4.07 20.59 5.16
CA THR A 83 4.10 20.28 6.60
C THR A 83 3.20 21.26 7.38
N PRO A 84 2.84 20.95 8.64
CA PRO A 84 2.00 21.81 9.46
C PRO A 84 2.58 23.21 9.64
N GLU A 85 3.90 23.33 9.78
CA GLU A 85 4.62 24.61 9.90
C GLU A 85 4.49 25.42 8.61
N LEU A 86 4.72 24.77 7.46
CA LEU A 86 4.63 25.44 6.16
C LEU A 86 3.19 25.84 5.83
N ARG A 87 2.23 25.00 6.17
CA ARG A 87 0.79 25.31 6.08
C ARG A 87 0.46 26.58 6.86
N GLU A 88 0.96 26.71 8.08
CA GLU A 88 0.77 27.92 8.90
C GLU A 88 1.49 29.14 8.33
N GLU A 89 2.72 28.99 7.84
CA GLU A 89 3.48 30.07 7.19
C GLU A 89 2.73 30.64 5.98
N LEU A 90 2.15 29.77 5.17
CA LEU A 90 1.37 30.13 3.97
C LEU A 90 -0.05 30.63 4.30
N GLY A 91 -0.49 30.53 5.56
CA GLY A 91 -1.83 30.90 5.99
C GLY A 91 -2.91 30.04 5.34
N LEU A 92 -2.63 28.75 5.14
CA LEU A 92 -3.57 27.77 4.62
C LEU A 92 -4.53 27.30 5.71
N GLU A 93 -5.82 27.41 5.47
CA GLU A 93 -6.89 26.96 6.38
C GLU A 93 -7.67 25.80 5.77
N PHE A 94 -8.02 24.81 6.59
CA PHE A 94 -8.88 23.71 6.15
C PHE A 94 -10.33 24.16 6.06
N LYS A 95 -10.97 23.81 4.96
CA LYS A 95 -12.41 23.95 4.77
C LYS A 95 -13.04 22.58 4.60
N VAL A 96 -13.96 22.29 5.52
CA VAL A 96 -14.67 21.02 5.57
C VAL A 96 -16.11 21.24 5.15
N SER A 97 -16.64 20.37 4.29
CA SER A 97 -18.03 20.41 3.88
C SER A 97 -18.68 19.05 3.94
N GLU A 98 -19.95 19.00 4.35
CA GLU A 98 -20.81 17.82 4.29
C GLU A 98 -21.87 18.08 3.20
N ASN A 99 -21.99 17.20 2.22
CA ASN A 99 -22.91 17.35 1.08
C ASN A 99 -22.79 18.72 0.38
N LYS A 100 -21.54 19.21 0.24
CA LYS A 100 -21.18 20.52 -0.35
C LYS A 100 -21.62 21.73 0.47
N GLN A 101 -22.12 21.53 1.68
CA GLN A 101 -22.41 22.61 2.63
C GLN A 101 -21.25 22.74 3.61
N ASP A 102 -20.73 23.95 3.77
CA ASP A 102 -19.69 24.25 4.74
C ASP A 102 -20.20 23.91 6.15
N ILE A 103 -19.44 23.10 6.88
CA ILE A 103 -19.85 22.70 8.22
C ILE A 103 -19.77 23.85 9.22
N ALA A 104 -18.98 24.90 8.93
CA ALA A 104 -18.92 26.10 9.76
C ALA A 104 -20.25 26.86 9.80
N ASP A 105 -21.11 26.65 8.79
CA ASP A 105 -22.47 27.19 8.75
C ASP A 105 -23.49 26.33 9.52
N ASN A 106 -23.09 25.14 9.99
CA ASN A 106 -23.94 24.21 10.74
C ASN A 106 -23.53 24.13 12.21
N VAL A 107 -24.38 24.64 13.10
CA VAL A 107 -24.13 24.65 14.56
C VAL A 107 -24.17 23.27 15.22
N GLU A 108 -24.68 22.25 14.51
CA GLU A 108 -24.74 20.86 14.97
C GLU A 108 -23.48 20.07 14.56
N SER A 109 -22.65 20.65 13.70
CA SER A 109 -21.38 20.08 13.26
C SER A 109 -20.22 20.57 14.12
N TYR A 110 -19.22 19.72 14.30
CA TYR A 110 -17.93 20.07 14.91
C TYR A 110 -16.81 19.37 14.14
N SER A 111 -15.65 20.00 14.02
CA SER A 111 -14.47 19.35 13.45
C SER A 111 -13.20 19.77 14.16
N THR A 112 -12.20 18.89 14.15
CA THR A 112 -10.88 19.16 14.70
C THR A 112 -9.83 18.30 14.01
N ILE A 113 -8.58 18.76 14.01
CA ILE A 113 -7.45 17.93 13.57
C ILE A 113 -6.93 17.16 14.78
N ILE A 114 -6.73 15.86 14.62
CA ILE A 114 -6.11 14.99 15.61
C ILE A 114 -4.66 14.80 15.22
N ASP A 115 -3.78 15.16 16.15
CA ASP A 115 -2.34 14.96 16.01
C ASP A 115 -2.01 13.47 16.19
N LYS A 116 -1.41 12.88 15.17
CA LYS A 116 -1.10 11.45 15.11
C LYS A 116 0.14 11.20 14.28
N ASP A 117 0.95 10.31 14.83
CA ASP A 117 2.06 9.68 14.18
C ASP A 117 1.60 8.84 12.97
N VAL A 118 2.45 8.82 11.93
CA VAL A 118 2.22 8.08 10.69
C VAL A 118 3.41 7.19 10.41
N GLU A 119 3.18 5.89 10.25
CA GLU A 119 4.22 4.94 9.81
C GLU A 119 4.48 5.08 8.31
N SER A 120 5.75 4.99 7.92
CA SER A 120 6.19 5.09 6.52
C SER A 120 6.52 3.73 5.92
N TYR A 121 5.99 3.47 4.73
CA TYR A 121 6.27 2.27 3.93
C TYR A 121 6.90 2.69 2.61
N VAL A 122 8.17 2.34 2.42
CA VAL A 122 8.96 2.74 1.25
C VAL A 122 9.32 1.50 0.41
N THR A 123 8.93 1.50 -0.84
CA THR A 123 9.32 0.47 -1.82
C THR A 123 10.32 1.06 -2.79
N LEU A 124 11.51 0.48 -2.83
CA LEU A 124 12.52 0.77 -3.84
C LEU A 124 12.34 -0.20 -5.01
N VAL A 125 12.14 0.30 -6.21
CA VAL A 125 12.02 -0.49 -7.44
C VAL A 125 13.22 -0.18 -8.32
N VAL A 126 14.18 -1.10 -8.40
CA VAL A 126 15.51 -0.86 -8.97
C VAL A 126 15.71 -1.63 -10.26
N ASP A 127 16.00 -0.89 -11.33
CA ASP A 127 16.33 -1.44 -12.64
C ASP A 127 17.72 -2.09 -12.62
N VAL A 128 17.76 -3.38 -12.95
CA VAL A 128 18.98 -4.18 -13.09
C VAL A 128 19.12 -4.77 -14.49
N SER A 129 18.47 -4.16 -15.49
CA SER A 129 18.62 -4.51 -16.91
C SER A 129 20.04 -4.21 -17.44
N ASP A 130 20.40 -4.77 -18.60
CA ASP A 130 21.70 -4.52 -19.25
C ASP A 130 21.85 -3.05 -19.64
N SER A 131 20.76 -2.33 -19.95
CA SER A 131 20.82 -0.90 -20.27
C SER A 131 21.29 -0.07 -19.09
N VAL A 132 20.99 -0.47 -17.85
CA VAL A 132 21.53 0.15 -16.64
C VAL A 132 22.88 -0.46 -16.26
N THR A 133 22.95 -1.78 -16.09
CA THR A 133 24.13 -2.45 -15.51
C THR A 133 25.38 -2.42 -16.41
N MET A 134 25.22 -2.27 -17.73
CA MET A 134 26.35 -2.16 -18.66
C MET A 134 26.72 -0.71 -19.01
N SER A 135 25.80 0.24 -18.85
CA SER A 135 26.05 1.65 -19.21
C SER A 135 26.44 2.52 -18.01
N GLN A 136 25.99 2.16 -16.81
CA GLN A 136 26.17 2.95 -15.59
C GLN A 136 27.17 2.31 -14.61
N ASP A 137 27.65 3.14 -13.68
CA ASP A 137 28.38 2.69 -12.50
C ASP A 137 27.37 2.20 -11.44
N LEU A 138 26.79 1.02 -11.67
CA LEU A 138 25.81 0.42 -10.76
C LEU A 138 26.32 0.35 -9.31
N PRO A 139 27.57 -0.04 -9.00
CA PRO A 139 28.08 0.02 -7.63
C PRO A 139 27.99 1.42 -7.02
N ALA A 140 28.33 2.48 -7.76
CA ALA A 140 28.22 3.84 -7.25
C ALA A 140 26.76 4.28 -7.05
N LEU A 141 25.85 3.90 -7.96
CA LEU A 141 24.41 4.14 -7.80
C LEU A 141 23.87 3.45 -6.54
N VAL A 142 24.27 2.20 -6.31
CA VAL A 142 23.85 1.44 -5.12
C VAL A 142 24.37 2.09 -3.84
N GLU A 143 25.55 2.69 -3.84
CA GLU A 143 26.02 3.45 -2.67
C GLU A 143 25.14 4.68 -2.36
N GLU A 144 24.58 5.35 -3.38
CA GLU A 144 23.61 6.43 -3.17
C GLU A 144 22.29 5.90 -2.59
N LEU A 145 21.80 4.75 -3.08
CA LEU A 145 20.63 4.06 -2.51
C LEU A 145 20.85 3.67 -1.05
N ARG A 146 22.05 3.19 -0.70
CA ARG A 146 22.42 2.89 0.69
C ARG A 146 22.44 4.14 1.55
N GLY A 147 22.96 5.24 1.01
CA GLY A 147 22.91 6.56 1.64
C GLY A 147 21.47 6.98 1.94
N PHE A 148 20.59 6.90 0.94
CA PHE A 148 19.15 7.15 1.07
C PHE A 148 18.51 6.28 2.17
N VAL A 149 18.66 4.96 2.12
CA VAL A 149 18.12 4.06 3.16
C VAL A 149 18.65 4.42 4.55
N GLY A 150 19.92 4.80 4.65
CA GLY A 150 20.52 5.25 5.91
C GLY A 150 19.89 6.54 6.48
N THR A 151 19.32 7.40 5.63
CA THR A 151 18.60 8.60 6.07
C THR A 151 17.18 8.31 6.58
N LEU A 152 16.60 7.18 6.20
CA LEU A 152 15.25 6.77 6.63
C LEU A 152 15.21 6.19 8.05
N ALA A 153 16.36 6.05 8.71
CA ALA A 153 16.39 5.53 10.06
C ALA A 153 15.65 6.48 11.00
N PRO A 154 14.57 6.02 11.66
CA PRO A 154 13.76 6.90 12.48
C PRO A 154 14.56 7.44 13.66
N GLY A 155 14.28 8.69 14.02
CA GLY A 155 14.75 9.34 15.23
C GLY A 155 14.22 8.69 16.51
N VAL A 156 14.66 9.22 17.64
CA VAL A 156 14.15 8.77 18.95
C VAL A 156 12.72 9.28 19.10
N ASP A 157 11.79 8.36 19.36
CA ASP A 157 10.35 8.63 19.48
C ASP A 157 9.66 8.99 18.15
N GLU A 158 10.30 8.72 17.00
CA GLU A 158 9.67 8.79 15.68
C GLU A 158 9.07 7.43 15.29
N PRO A 159 8.03 7.41 14.42
CA PRO A 159 7.40 6.17 13.97
C PRO A 159 8.36 5.31 13.15
N ASP A 160 8.11 4.00 13.13
CA ASP A 160 8.91 3.07 12.34
C ASP A 160 8.80 3.36 10.82
N VAL A 161 9.92 3.18 10.13
CA VAL A 161 10.00 3.19 8.66
C VAL A 161 10.29 1.78 8.18
N TYR A 162 9.46 1.31 7.26
CA TYR A 162 9.55 -0.01 6.66
C TYR A 162 10.03 0.13 5.22
N VAL A 163 11.03 -0.66 4.83
CA VAL A 163 11.60 -0.62 3.50
C VAL A 163 11.54 -2.00 2.84
N SER A 164 11.13 -2.02 1.57
CA SER A 164 11.27 -3.19 0.69
C SER A 164 12.09 -2.83 -0.56
N ILE A 165 12.68 -3.84 -1.19
CA ILE A 165 13.41 -3.70 -2.45
C ILE A 165 12.86 -4.71 -3.45
N TYR A 166 12.42 -4.18 -4.58
CA TYR A 166 12.11 -4.92 -5.79
C TYR A 166 13.18 -4.61 -6.83
N VAL A 167 13.55 -5.63 -7.60
CA VAL A 167 14.46 -5.51 -8.73
C VAL A 167 13.75 -5.95 -9.99
N PHE A 168 14.06 -5.33 -11.12
CA PHE A 168 13.46 -5.72 -12.38
C PHE A 168 14.45 -5.66 -13.55
N GLY A 169 14.18 -6.53 -14.51
CA GLY A 169 14.88 -6.73 -15.77
C GLY A 169 13.84 -7.24 -16.74
N ARG A 170 13.95 -8.49 -17.19
CA ARG A 170 12.87 -9.13 -17.98
C ARG A 170 11.63 -9.54 -17.18
N SER A 171 11.76 -9.57 -15.86
CA SER A 171 10.67 -9.80 -14.93
C SER A 171 10.94 -9.02 -13.65
N VAL A 172 9.89 -8.80 -12.87
CA VAL A 172 9.97 -8.13 -11.57
C VAL A 172 10.09 -9.17 -10.47
N ALA A 173 10.94 -8.92 -9.48
CA ALA A 173 11.11 -9.82 -8.33
C ALA A 173 11.33 -9.06 -7.02
N GLU A 174 10.74 -9.58 -5.94
CA GLU A 174 11.04 -9.13 -4.58
C GLU A 174 12.45 -9.59 -4.20
N TYR A 175 13.33 -8.65 -3.88
CA TYR A 175 14.69 -8.92 -3.41
C TYR A 175 14.80 -8.82 -1.89
N VAL A 176 14.14 -7.82 -1.31
CA VAL A 176 14.02 -7.64 0.14
C VAL A 176 12.55 -7.39 0.47
N PRO A 177 11.88 -8.27 1.22
CA PRO A 177 10.52 -8.00 1.70
C PRO A 177 10.52 -6.82 2.68
N PHE A 178 9.36 -6.25 2.96
CA PHE A 178 9.25 -5.17 3.94
C PHE A 178 9.87 -5.56 5.29
N THR A 179 10.80 -4.73 5.76
CA THR A 179 11.42 -4.86 7.07
C THR A 179 11.70 -3.49 7.69
N ARG A 180 11.75 -3.45 9.02
CA ARG A 180 12.26 -2.30 9.79
C ARG A 180 13.76 -2.42 10.10
N ASP A 181 14.38 -3.58 9.84
CA ASP A 181 15.82 -3.75 9.98
C ASP A 181 16.53 -3.15 8.76
N LEU A 182 16.74 -1.85 8.81
CA LEU A 182 17.45 -1.12 7.76
C LEU A 182 18.91 -1.61 7.58
N ALA A 183 19.49 -2.32 8.56
CA ALA A 183 20.80 -2.94 8.38
C ALA A 183 20.74 -4.17 7.47
N THR A 184 19.63 -4.91 7.48
CA THR A 184 19.36 -5.99 6.52
C THR A 184 19.20 -5.42 5.11
N VAL A 185 18.46 -4.32 4.96
CA VAL A 185 18.30 -3.61 3.69
C VAL A 185 19.65 -3.10 3.17
N ASP A 186 20.45 -2.43 4.01
CA ASP A 186 21.80 -1.96 3.66
C ASP A 186 22.72 -3.11 3.24
N SER A 187 22.67 -4.23 3.95
CA SER A 187 23.47 -5.43 3.63
C SER A 187 23.07 -6.04 2.29
N ALA A 188 21.78 -6.06 1.96
CA ALA A 188 21.27 -6.56 0.70
C ALA A 188 21.70 -5.66 -0.48
N LEU A 189 21.64 -4.34 -0.31
CA LEU A 189 22.17 -3.38 -1.28
C LEU A 189 23.69 -3.51 -1.44
N ALA A 190 24.45 -3.62 -0.35
CA ALA A 190 25.89 -3.84 -0.40
C ALA A 190 26.27 -5.11 -1.19
N ALA A 191 25.42 -6.15 -1.15
CA ALA A 191 25.61 -7.35 -1.97
C ALA A 191 25.45 -7.07 -3.47
N ILE A 192 24.47 -6.24 -3.87
CA ILE A 192 24.31 -5.81 -5.28
C ILE A 192 25.56 -5.06 -5.75
N ALA A 193 26.06 -4.11 -4.95
CA ALA A 193 27.26 -3.35 -5.30
C ALA A 193 28.50 -4.23 -5.46
N ALA A 194 28.58 -5.33 -4.70
CA ALA A 194 29.70 -6.27 -4.76
C ALA A 194 29.63 -7.22 -5.96
N ASP A 195 28.43 -7.74 -6.26
CA ASP A 195 28.18 -8.62 -7.41
C ASP A 195 26.69 -8.52 -7.82
N PRO A 196 26.36 -7.86 -8.94
CA PRO A 196 24.97 -7.73 -9.37
C PRO A 196 24.42 -8.97 -10.08
N ALA A 197 25.26 -9.93 -10.48
CA ALA A 197 24.82 -11.07 -11.28
C ALA A 197 23.69 -11.90 -10.63
N PRO A 198 23.67 -12.14 -9.30
CA PRO A 198 22.56 -12.84 -8.65
C PRO A 198 21.22 -12.10 -8.75
N VAL A 199 21.21 -10.76 -8.60
CA VAL A 199 19.97 -9.98 -8.68
C VAL A 199 19.49 -9.81 -10.12
N VAL A 200 20.40 -9.69 -11.08
CA VAL A 200 20.06 -9.71 -12.51
C VAL A 200 19.38 -11.04 -12.89
N LEU A 201 19.89 -12.17 -12.38
CA LEU A 201 19.28 -13.48 -12.63
C LEU A 201 17.90 -13.60 -11.95
N LEU A 202 17.76 -13.06 -10.74
CA LEU A 202 16.48 -13.02 -10.02
C LEU A 202 15.43 -12.23 -10.82
N ALA A 203 15.83 -11.13 -11.44
CA ALA A 203 15.00 -10.25 -12.28
C ALA A 203 14.76 -10.78 -13.72
N GLY A 204 14.89 -12.09 -13.95
CA GLY A 204 14.62 -12.70 -15.26
C GLY A 204 15.73 -12.52 -16.30
N ASN A 205 16.95 -12.15 -15.88
CA ASN A 205 18.11 -11.71 -16.68
C ASN A 205 18.03 -10.23 -17.13
N GLY A 206 19.17 -9.71 -17.59
CA GLY A 206 19.34 -8.30 -17.98
C GLY A 206 18.97 -7.98 -19.44
N ASP A 207 18.65 -8.96 -20.28
CA ASP A 207 18.38 -8.76 -21.72
C ASP A 207 16.95 -8.29 -22.02
N GLY A 208 16.39 -7.47 -21.14
CA GLY A 208 15.11 -6.76 -21.31
C GLY A 208 14.77 -5.94 -20.07
N THR A 209 13.79 -5.05 -20.23
CA THR A 209 13.35 -4.11 -19.19
C THR A 209 11.82 -4.10 -19.10
N ASP A 210 11.28 -4.56 -17.99
CA ASP A 210 9.86 -4.70 -17.70
C ASP A 210 9.41 -3.60 -16.74
N LEU A 211 9.54 -2.36 -17.20
CA LEU A 211 9.39 -1.17 -16.36
C LEU A 211 7.93 -0.97 -15.95
N TYR A 212 6.99 -1.21 -16.87
CA TYR A 212 5.58 -0.95 -16.58
C TYR A 212 5.06 -1.91 -15.52
N ASP A 213 5.30 -3.23 -15.64
CA ASP A 213 4.94 -4.19 -14.60
C ASP A 213 5.65 -3.88 -13.27
N ALA A 214 6.90 -3.38 -13.31
CA ALA A 214 7.64 -2.99 -12.10
C ALA A 214 6.98 -1.82 -11.35
N VAL A 215 6.42 -0.85 -12.09
CA VAL A 215 5.67 0.28 -11.51
C VAL A 215 4.38 -0.22 -10.86
N GLU A 216 3.60 -1.04 -11.58
CA GLU A 216 2.33 -1.59 -11.09
C GLU A 216 2.55 -2.43 -9.82
N ILE A 217 3.53 -3.34 -9.86
CA ILE A 217 3.91 -4.18 -8.72
C ILE A 217 4.42 -3.32 -7.56
N GLY A 218 5.26 -2.31 -7.80
CA GLY A 218 5.72 -1.41 -6.75
C GLY A 218 4.57 -0.71 -6.02
N ILE A 219 3.57 -0.24 -6.76
CA ILE A 219 2.36 0.39 -6.22
C ILE A 219 1.54 -0.62 -5.41
N ASP A 220 1.24 -1.78 -5.98
CA ASP A 220 0.37 -2.78 -5.36
C ASP A 220 1.01 -3.41 -4.12
N ARG A 221 2.32 -3.66 -4.13
CA ARG A 221 3.04 -4.21 -2.98
C ARG A 221 3.14 -3.23 -1.83
N THR A 222 3.27 -1.94 -2.14
CA THR A 222 3.20 -0.86 -1.13
C THR A 222 1.78 -0.71 -0.58
N GLN A 223 0.75 -0.80 -1.43
CA GLN A 223 -0.65 -0.74 -0.99
C GLN A 223 -1.00 -1.94 -0.11
N ARG A 224 -0.63 -3.14 -0.55
CA ARG A 224 -0.81 -4.40 0.17
C ARG A 224 -0.34 -4.31 1.61
N ILE A 225 0.90 -3.86 1.85
CA ILE A 225 1.45 -3.87 3.21
C ILE A 225 0.73 -2.87 4.13
N ARG A 226 0.27 -1.75 3.57
CA ARG A 226 -0.54 -0.74 4.29
C ARG A 226 -1.92 -1.29 4.61
N ASP A 227 -2.57 -1.99 3.68
CA ASP A 227 -3.86 -2.63 3.90
C ASP A 227 -3.78 -3.72 4.97
N LEU A 228 -2.70 -4.50 4.98
CA LEU A 228 -2.42 -5.48 6.02
C LEU A 228 -2.20 -4.79 7.38
N ARG A 229 -1.44 -3.69 7.43
CA ARG A 229 -1.24 -2.92 8.67
C ARG A 229 -2.54 -2.33 9.20
N ASP A 230 -3.36 -1.76 8.33
CA ASP A 230 -4.69 -1.26 8.71
C ASP A 230 -5.58 -2.42 9.21
N ALA A 231 -5.58 -3.57 8.52
CA ALA A 231 -6.35 -4.73 8.91
C ALA A 231 -5.96 -5.28 10.30
N VAL A 232 -4.67 -5.39 10.63
CA VAL A 232 -4.18 -5.92 11.91
C VAL A 232 -4.35 -4.92 13.06
N THR A 233 -4.31 -3.61 12.77
CA THR A 233 -4.45 -2.54 13.77
C THR A 233 -5.86 -2.00 13.90
N TRP A 234 -6.80 -2.41 13.04
CA TRP A 234 -8.16 -1.86 12.93
C TRP A 234 -8.18 -0.34 12.69
N GLY A 235 -7.27 0.15 11.85
CA GLY A 235 -7.07 1.59 11.60
C GLY A 235 -6.41 2.31 12.78
N GLY A 236 -5.93 1.58 13.78
CA GLY A 236 -5.26 2.13 14.95
C GLY A 236 -3.95 2.85 14.63
N VAL A 237 -3.37 2.55 13.47
CA VAL A 237 -2.16 3.18 12.93
C VAL A 237 -2.48 3.84 11.60
N LEU A 238 -1.98 5.06 11.42
CA LEU A 238 -1.99 5.77 10.14
C LEU A 238 -0.74 5.39 9.36
N THR A 239 -0.88 5.19 8.04
CA THR A 239 0.24 4.77 7.19
C THR A 239 0.36 5.66 5.96
N ALA A 240 1.59 5.96 5.55
CA ALA A 240 1.92 6.59 4.28
C ALA A 240 2.80 5.65 3.46
N GLY A 241 2.52 5.54 2.17
CA GLY A 241 3.30 4.71 1.24
C GLY A 241 4.05 5.56 0.23
N THR A 242 5.27 5.15 -0.11
CA THR A 242 6.07 5.77 -1.17
C THR A 242 6.74 4.69 -2.03
N VAL A 243 6.63 4.83 -3.35
CA VAL A 243 7.32 4.00 -4.34
C VAL A 243 8.36 4.88 -5.02
N VAL A 244 9.62 4.43 -4.99
CA VAL A 244 10.73 5.10 -5.68
C VAL A 244 11.24 4.17 -6.78
N ILE A 245 11.03 4.58 -8.03
CA ILE A 245 11.43 3.83 -9.23
C ILE A 245 12.75 4.39 -9.74
N VAL A 246 13.77 3.54 -9.87
CA VAL A 246 15.11 3.93 -10.32
C VAL A 246 15.41 3.18 -11.61
N THR A 247 15.44 3.88 -12.74
CA THR A 247 15.51 3.29 -14.09
C THR A 247 16.02 4.29 -15.13
N ASP A 248 16.33 3.83 -16.34
CA ASP A 248 16.57 4.73 -17.47
C ASP A 248 15.27 5.18 -18.20
N GLY A 249 14.11 4.60 -17.82
CA GLY A 249 12.79 4.98 -18.32
C GLY A 249 12.34 4.21 -19.55
N ASN A 250 13.17 3.33 -20.12
CA ASN A 250 12.81 2.55 -21.30
C ASN A 250 12.13 1.23 -20.90
N ASP A 251 10.94 0.99 -21.43
CA ASP A 251 10.28 -0.32 -21.37
C ASP A 251 10.53 -1.12 -22.65
N GLU A 252 10.86 -2.41 -22.50
CA GLU A 252 11.04 -3.37 -23.60
C GLU A 252 10.05 -4.56 -23.54
N SER A 253 9.14 -4.58 -22.56
CA SER A 253 8.16 -5.66 -22.37
C SER A 253 7.09 -5.67 -23.47
N ASN A 254 6.86 -4.53 -24.13
CA ASN A 254 5.70 -4.23 -24.98
C ASN A 254 4.38 -4.12 -24.20
N GLY A 255 4.46 -3.96 -22.88
CA GLY A 255 3.34 -3.61 -22.03
C GLY A 255 2.84 -2.20 -22.30
N SER A 256 1.82 -1.79 -21.56
CA SER A 256 1.35 -0.40 -21.55
C SER A 256 1.28 0.09 -20.13
N LEU A 257 1.83 1.27 -19.87
CA LEU A 257 1.75 1.93 -18.57
C LEU A 257 0.28 2.13 -18.14
N ASP A 258 -0.12 1.55 -17.01
CA ASP A 258 -1.42 1.84 -16.40
C ASP A 258 -1.40 3.20 -15.68
N GLN A 259 -1.60 4.26 -16.46
CA GLN A 259 -1.74 5.62 -15.93
C GLN A 259 -2.89 5.73 -14.92
N ALA A 260 -3.95 4.92 -15.03
CA ALA A 260 -5.07 5.01 -14.11
C ALA A 260 -4.69 4.53 -12.71
N GLN A 261 -3.85 3.49 -12.59
CA GLN A 261 -3.31 3.03 -11.30
C GLN A 261 -2.39 4.08 -10.67
N ILE A 262 -1.51 4.70 -11.47
CA ILE A 262 -0.64 5.80 -11.01
C ILE A 262 -1.47 7.00 -10.55
N ASP A 263 -2.51 7.38 -11.29
CA ASP A 263 -3.34 8.54 -10.94
C ASP A 263 -4.21 8.28 -9.69
N GLN A 264 -4.63 7.02 -9.47
CA GLN A 264 -5.56 6.65 -8.39
C GLN A 264 -4.87 6.17 -7.12
N THR A 265 -3.61 5.74 -7.17
CA THR A 265 -2.94 5.23 -5.98
C THR A 265 -2.81 6.30 -4.90
N ILE A 266 -3.07 5.89 -3.66
CA ILE A 266 -2.86 6.72 -2.47
C ILE A 266 -1.40 6.73 -2.01
N ASN A 267 -0.53 5.87 -2.57
CA ASN A 267 0.91 5.92 -2.37
C ASN A 267 1.51 7.11 -3.12
N ASN A 268 2.66 7.62 -2.68
CA ASN A 268 3.46 8.53 -3.51
C ASN A 268 4.24 7.72 -4.55
N VAL A 269 4.35 8.24 -5.77
CA VAL A 269 5.12 7.60 -6.84
C VAL A 269 6.16 8.58 -7.35
N ILE A 270 7.43 8.24 -7.13
CA ILE A 270 8.60 9.03 -7.51
C ILE A 270 9.43 8.23 -8.50
N SER A 271 9.91 8.87 -9.56
CA SER A 271 10.80 8.27 -10.55
C SER A 271 12.17 8.96 -10.59
N ILE A 272 13.23 8.19 -10.80
CA ILE A 272 14.61 8.66 -10.95
C ILE A 272 15.18 8.09 -12.25
N GLY A 273 15.48 8.99 -13.18
CA GLY A 273 16.13 8.69 -14.45
C GLY A 273 17.64 8.60 -14.33
N ILE A 274 18.19 7.41 -14.52
CA ILE A 274 19.61 7.09 -14.33
C ILE A 274 20.28 6.64 -15.64
N SER A 275 20.52 7.56 -16.58
CA SER A 275 21.29 7.26 -17.79
C SER A 275 21.63 8.54 -18.56
N ASP A 276 22.53 8.47 -19.54
CA ASP A 276 22.66 9.52 -20.55
C ASP A 276 21.57 9.45 -21.63
N ALA A 277 20.82 8.33 -21.70
CA ALA A 277 19.73 8.08 -22.64
C ALA A 277 18.40 7.82 -21.90
N VAL A 278 17.97 8.81 -21.10
CA VAL A 278 16.73 8.71 -20.30
C VAL A 278 15.49 9.02 -21.14
N ASP A 279 14.43 8.23 -20.97
CA ASP A 279 13.09 8.58 -21.43
C ASP A 279 12.35 9.45 -20.40
N ASP A 280 12.56 10.75 -20.49
CA ASP A 280 11.98 11.76 -19.59
C ASP A 280 10.44 11.77 -19.64
N GLU A 281 9.83 11.57 -20.81
CA GLU A 281 8.37 11.57 -20.94
C GLU A 281 7.76 10.41 -20.15
N THR A 282 8.34 9.21 -20.27
CA THR A 282 7.91 8.03 -19.51
C THR A 282 8.13 8.22 -18.01
N LEU A 283 9.28 8.76 -17.60
CA LEU A 283 9.55 9.02 -16.17
C LEU A 283 8.61 10.03 -15.55
N GLN A 284 8.24 11.09 -16.27
CA GLN A 284 7.26 12.07 -15.80
C GLN A 284 5.85 11.48 -15.69
N ALA A 285 5.48 10.57 -16.61
CA ALA A 285 4.21 9.86 -16.53
C ALA A 285 4.13 8.92 -15.32
N ILE A 286 5.25 8.26 -14.98
CA ILE A 286 5.39 7.39 -13.79
C ILE A 286 5.45 8.20 -12.50
N GLY A 287 6.36 9.17 -12.44
CA GLY A 287 6.71 9.96 -11.25
C GLY A 287 5.71 11.06 -10.94
N ARG A 288 4.44 10.71 -10.75
CA ARG A 288 3.33 11.64 -10.47
C ARG A 288 3.65 12.61 -9.33
N ASP A 289 4.36 12.15 -8.30
CA ASP A 289 4.72 12.93 -7.11
C ASP A 289 6.19 13.40 -7.12
N GLY A 290 6.85 13.29 -8.26
CA GLY A 290 8.22 13.75 -8.51
C GLY A 290 8.93 12.88 -9.54
N SER A 291 9.46 13.51 -10.59
CA SER A 291 10.36 12.88 -11.56
C SER A 291 11.70 13.60 -11.52
N PHE A 292 12.78 12.83 -11.37
CA PHE A 292 14.14 13.33 -11.18
C PHE A 292 15.04 12.82 -12.29
N LEU A 293 15.57 13.73 -13.12
CA LEU A 293 16.58 13.38 -14.11
C LEU A 293 17.97 13.46 -13.48
N ALA A 294 18.64 12.32 -13.35
CA ALA A 294 19.94 12.18 -12.72
C ALA A 294 20.90 11.39 -13.63
N PRO A 295 21.34 11.97 -14.77
CA PRO A 295 22.13 11.25 -15.77
C PRO A 295 23.58 10.99 -15.35
N THR A 296 24.08 11.64 -14.31
CA THR A 296 25.47 11.50 -13.84
C THR A 296 25.55 11.19 -12.34
N PRO A 297 26.67 10.62 -11.87
CA PRO A 297 26.87 10.38 -10.43
C PRO A 297 26.73 11.62 -9.54
N ALA A 298 27.07 12.81 -10.05
CA ALA A 298 26.90 14.04 -9.27
C ALA A 298 25.41 14.42 -9.13
N ASP A 299 24.61 14.11 -10.16
CA ASP A 299 23.17 14.34 -10.15
C ASP A 299 22.44 13.30 -9.28
N TRP A 300 22.96 12.07 -9.19
CA TRP A 300 22.42 11.03 -8.29
C TRP A 300 22.42 11.52 -6.85
N THR A 301 23.57 12.01 -6.35
CA THR A 301 23.66 12.50 -4.97
C THR A 301 22.63 13.61 -4.68
N ALA A 302 22.40 14.52 -5.64
CA ALA A 302 21.42 15.59 -5.47
C ALA A 302 19.97 15.05 -5.48
N ALA A 303 19.65 14.16 -6.43
CA ALA A 303 18.32 13.55 -6.53
C ALA A 303 17.98 12.71 -5.29
N PHE A 304 18.89 11.84 -4.84
CA PHE A 304 18.67 11.02 -3.65
C PHE A 304 18.60 11.84 -2.37
N ALA A 305 19.33 12.95 -2.26
CA ALA A 305 19.21 13.86 -1.12
C ALA A 305 17.84 14.55 -1.08
N GLU A 306 17.31 14.99 -2.22
CA GLU A 306 15.97 15.59 -2.28
C GLU A 306 14.87 14.56 -2.01
N ILE A 307 15.02 13.34 -2.52
CA ILE A 307 14.05 12.27 -2.28
C ILE A 307 14.08 11.81 -0.82
N ALA A 308 15.25 11.75 -0.19
CA ALA A 308 15.37 11.53 1.25
C ALA A 308 14.55 12.56 2.03
N GLU A 309 14.72 13.85 1.72
CA GLU A 309 13.96 14.93 2.35
C GLU A 309 12.44 14.78 2.12
N ARG A 310 12.00 14.43 0.91
CA ARG A 310 10.58 14.22 0.63
C ARG A 310 9.99 13.06 1.42
N VAL A 311 10.68 11.92 1.42
CA VAL A 311 10.20 10.70 2.09
C VAL A 311 10.13 10.91 3.60
N ASP A 312 11.10 11.63 4.18
CA ASP A 312 11.11 12.05 5.58
C ASP A 312 9.92 12.96 5.92
N GLN A 313 9.54 13.87 5.03
CA GLN A 313 8.43 14.81 5.25
C GLN A 313 7.03 14.24 4.95
N TYR A 314 6.93 13.08 4.28
CA TYR A 314 5.64 12.52 3.86
C TYR A 314 4.70 12.09 5.00
N PRO A 315 5.20 11.55 6.12
CA PRO A 315 4.43 11.44 7.35
C PRO A 315 3.84 12.78 7.81
N ASP A 316 4.68 13.81 7.92
CA ASP A 316 4.35 15.08 8.58
C ASP A 316 3.32 15.92 7.83
N ARG A 317 3.24 15.81 6.50
CA ARG A 317 2.21 16.50 5.69
C ARG A 317 0.80 15.91 5.85
N SER A 318 0.64 14.87 6.66
CA SER A 318 -0.62 14.14 6.79
C SER A 318 -1.43 14.63 7.99
N TYR A 319 -2.75 14.58 7.87
CA TYR A 319 -3.67 15.11 8.85
C TYR A 319 -4.83 14.13 9.04
N LEU A 320 -5.20 13.87 10.30
CA LEU A 320 -6.43 13.16 10.64
C LEU A 320 -7.50 14.17 11.06
N LEU A 321 -8.46 14.45 10.17
CA LEU A 321 -9.63 15.23 10.53
C LEU A 321 -10.62 14.34 11.26
N ALA A 322 -11.10 14.78 12.42
CA ALA A 322 -12.26 14.21 13.08
C ALA A 322 -13.45 15.18 12.97
N TYR A 323 -14.64 14.65 12.67
CA TYR A 323 -15.83 15.39 12.31
C TYR A 323 -17.09 14.80 12.94
N CYS A 324 -17.96 15.66 13.47
CA CYS A 324 -19.29 15.31 13.95
C CYS A 324 -20.32 15.61 12.86
N SER A 325 -20.93 14.56 12.33
CA SER A 325 -21.98 14.64 11.32
C SER A 325 -23.32 15.05 11.94
N SER A 326 -24.06 15.87 11.19
CA SER A 326 -25.47 16.17 11.47
C SER A 326 -26.43 15.23 10.75
N ALA A 327 -25.92 14.38 9.85
CA ALA A 327 -26.72 13.44 9.11
C ALA A 327 -27.25 12.33 10.03
N THR A 328 -28.47 11.91 9.76
CA THR A 328 -29.17 10.87 10.53
C THR A 328 -29.57 9.65 9.69
N GLU A 329 -29.44 9.76 8.36
CA GLU A 329 -29.76 8.69 7.42
C GLU A 329 -29.01 8.86 6.10
N GLY A 330 -28.89 7.76 5.34
CA GLY A 330 -28.32 7.70 4.00
C GLY A 330 -26.79 7.72 3.95
N SER A 331 -26.24 8.10 2.80
CA SER A 331 -24.79 8.11 2.54
C SER A 331 -24.25 9.52 2.25
N PRO A 332 -24.01 10.36 3.27
CA PRO A 332 -23.44 11.69 3.06
C PRO A 332 -21.99 11.64 2.57
N SER A 333 -21.59 12.70 1.88
CA SER A 333 -20.21 12.89 1.42
C SER A 333 -19.53 13.99 2.24
N VAL A 334 -18.39 13.69 2.85
CA VAL A 334 -17.54 14.69 3.53
C VAL A 334 -16.35 15.03 2.64
N GLU A 335 -16.06 16.32 2.51
CA GLU A 335 -14.97 16.82 1.67
C GLU A 335 -14.09 17.80 2.46
N VAL A 336 -12.77 17.65 2.33
CA VAL A 336 -11.76 18.56 2.86
C VAL A 336 -11.02 19.23 1.71
N THR A 337 -10.96 20.55 1.78
CA THR A 337 -10.21 21.43 0.89
C THR A 337 -9.34 22.36 1.72
N VAL A 338 -8.41 23.07 1.08
CA VAL A 338 -7.67 24.16 1.70
C VAL A 338 -8.08 25.49 1.09
N GLU A 339 -7.98 26.58 1.85
CA GLU A 339 -8.14 27.95 1.35
C GLU A 339 -6.93 28.79 1.78
N GLY A 340 -6.49 29.71 0.91
CA GLY A 340 -5.32 30.56 1.15
C GLY A 340 -5.16 31.68 0.12
N ILE A 341 -4.30 32.65 0.42
CA ILE A 341 -4.04 33.78 -0.49
C ILE A 341 -3.13 33.33 -1.64
N ASN A 342 -3.54 33.58 -2.88
CA ASN A 342 -2.80 33.22 -4.10
C ASN A 342 -2.57 31.71 -4.30
N VAL A 343 -3.40 30.88 -3.68
CA VAL A 343 -3.32 29.43 -3.84
C VAL A 343 -4.42 28.96 -4.79
N ARG A 344 -4.02 28.16 -5.79
CA ARG A 344 -4.86 27.36 -6.65
C ARG A 344 -4.89 25.96 -6.08
N VAL A 345 -6.06 25.58 -5.56
CA VAL A 345 -6.32 24.22 -5.11
C VAL A 345 -6.79 23.38 -6.28
N THR A 346 -6.10 22.28 -6.57
CA THR A 346 -6.37 21.42 -7.71
C THR A 346 -7.21 20.20 -7.38
N SER A 347 -7.23 19.78 -6.11
CA SER A 347 -7.94 18.58 -5.64
C SER A 347 -8.52 18.76 -4.23
N LYS A 348 -9.27 17.75 -3.79
CA LYS A 348 -9.90 17.67 -2.47
C LYS A 348 -9.82 16.24 -1.98
N ALA A 349 -9.70 16.04 -0.66
CA ALA A 349 -9.92 14.73 -0.06
C ALA A 349 -11.42 14.58 0.20
N ALA A 350 -12.01 13.46 -0.18
CA ALA A 350 -13.42 13.21 0.01
C ALA A 350 -13.67 11.72 0.24
N CYS A 351 -14.65 11.41 1.08
CA CYS A 351 -15.18 10.07 1.22
C CYS A 351 -16.67 10.12 1.56
N ASP A 352 -17.34 9.01 1.30
CA ASP A 352 -18.73 8.80 1.68
C ASP A 352 -18.79 7.91 2.93
N PHE A 353 -19.73 8.19 3.81
CA PHE A 353 -19.99 7.41 5.02
C PHE A 353 -21.49 7.09 5.12
N ASN A 354 -21.89 6.16 5.98
CA ASN A 354 -23.28 5.75 6.13
C ASN A 354 -23.84 6.22 7.47
N ALA A 355 -24.74 7.20 7.42
CA ALA A 355 -25.35 7.77 8.61
C ALA A 355 -26.41 6.87 9.26
N ASP A 356 -26.93 5.86 8.54
CA ASP A 356 -27.91 4.91 9.08
C ASP A 356 -27.32 4.02 10.19
N VAL A 357 -25.99 3.91 10.26
CA VAL A 357 -25.30 3.07 11.25
C VAL A 357 -25.04 3.78 12.57
N PHE A 358 -25.31 5.07 12.69
CA PHE A 358 -25.13 5.81 13.95
C PHE A 358 -26.19 5.47 15.00
N SER A 359 -25.84 5.68 16.27
CA SER A 359 -26.75 5.47 17.39
C SER A 359 -27.88 6.50 17.40
N SER A 360 -29.07 6.07 17.79
CA SER A 360 -30.20 6.98 18.12
C SER A 360 -30.26 7.34 19.60
N ASN A 361 -29.29 6.89 20.41
CA ASN A 361 -29.23 7.15 21.84
C ASN A 361 -28.67 8.55 22.10
N ALA A 362 -29.43 9.38 22.81
CA ALA A 362 -29.07 10.77 23.12
C ALA A 362 -27.83 10.94 24.02
N LEU A 363 -27.27 9.86 24.56
CA LEU A 363 -26.02 9.90 25.33
C LEU A 363 -24.77 9.79 24.45
N ASP A 364 -24.93 9.34 23.20
CA ASP A 364 -23.82 9.11 22.27
C ASP A 364 -23.59 10.42 21.50
N VAL A 365 -22.98 11.39 22.18
CA VAL A 365 -22.78 12.75 21.68
C VAL A 365 -21.42 12.86 21.02
N CYS A 366 -21.40 13.35 19.78
CA CYS A 366 -20.16 13.76 19.13
C CYS A 366 -19.87 15.22 19.45
N ASP A 367 -18.75 15.48 20.12
CA ASP A 367 -18.23 16.82 20.39
C ASP A 367 -16.70 16.82 20.57
N ALA A 368 -16.13 17.97 20.94
CA ALA A 368 -14.69 18.09 21.21
C ALA A 368 -14.21 17.17 22.34
N ALA A 369 -15.04 16.92 23.36
CA ALA A 369 -14.67 16.08 24.48
C ALA A 369 -14.66 14.61 24.07
N PHE A 370 -15.58 14.18 23.20
CA PHE A 370 -15.60 12.85 22.61
C PHE A 370 -14.25 12.52 21.96
N PHE A 371 -13.78 13.33 21.01
CA PHE A 371 -12.51 13.07 20.33
C PHE A 371 -11.30 13.11 21.26
N ALA A 372 -11.35 13.89 22.34
CA ALA A 372 -10.26 13.96 23.32
C ALA A 372 -10.14 12.70 24.19
N VAL A 373 -11.20 11.87 24.26
CA VAL A 373 -11.23 10.67 25.13
C VAL A 373 -11.59 9.38 24.39
N GLU A 374 -11.77 9.41 23.07
CA GLU A 374 -12.18 8.24 22.27
C GLU A 374 -11.22 7.07 22.46
N CYS A 375 -9.91 7.33 22.53
CA CYS A 375 -8.90 6.31 22.83
C CYS A 375 -8.74 5.99 24.32
N GLY A 376 -9.47 6.64 25.21
CA GLY A 376 -9.35 6.52 26.68
C GLY A 376 -9.85 5.19 27.22
N GLY A 377 -9.24 4.09 26.79
CA GLY A 377 -9.66 2.72 27.09
C GLY A 377 -9.27 1.71 26.02
N SER A 378 -8.82 2.18 24.85
CA SER A 378 -8.39 1.33 23.74
C SER A 378 -6.86 1.32 23.65
N GLU A 379 -6.28 0.14 23.53
CA GLU A 379 -4.86 -0.09 23.25
C GLU A 379 -4.56 0.03 21.74
N CYS A 380 -5.58 -0.15 20.89
CA CYS A 380 -5.47 -0.17 19.45
C CYS A 380 -6.78 0.22 18.75
N GLY A 381 -6.75 0.38 17.43
CA GLY A 381 -7.96 0.63 16.61
C GLY A 381 -8.57 2.01 16.82
N GLY A 382 -9.89 2.10 16.80
CA GLY A 382 -10.63 3.33 17.09
C GLY A 382 -10.74 4.30 15.92
N LEU A 383 -11.65 5.26 16.06
CA LEU A 383 -11.90 6.29 15.05
C LEU A 383 -10.68 7.21 14.87
N THR A 384 -10.04 7.55 15.99
CA THR A 384 -8.94 8.52 16.05
C THR A 384 -7.55 7.88 16.07
N ALA A 385 -7.40 6.65 15.56
CA ALA A 385 -6.13 5.91 15.50
C ALA A 385 -5.47 5.76 16.89
N CYS A 386 -6.03 4.89 17.74
CA CYS A 386 -5.66 4.73 19.14
C CYS A 386 -4.36 3.94 19.38
N GLY A 387 -3.67 3.52 18.32
CA GLY A 387 -2.38 2.84 18.39
C GLY A 387 -2.41 1.44 17.80
N ALA A 388 -1.28 0.75 17.92
CA ALA A 388 -1.09 -0.64 17.54
C ALA A 388 -0.78 -1.51 18.75
N CYS A 389 -1.01 -2.81 18.56
CA CYS A 389 -0.51 -3.83 19.46
C CYS A 389 0.98 -4.08 19.25
N SER A 390 1.58 -4.85 20.16
CA SER A 390 2.88 -5.47 19.87
C SER A 390 2.78 -6.33 18.62
N ASP A 391 3.90 -6.51 17.94
CA ASP A 391 3.90 -7.15 16.61
C ASP A 391 3.52 -8.64 16.65
N ASP A 392 3.57 -9.27 17.81
CA ASP A 392 3.10 -10.64 18.09
C ASP A 392 1.60 -10.73 18.43
N ALA A 393 0.88 -9.61 18.34
CA ALA A 393 -0.55 -9.47 18.66
C ALA A 393 -1.28 -8.67 17.57
N CYS A 394 -2.62 -8.67 17.63
CA CYS A 394 -3.41 -7.77 16.80
C CYS A 394 -4.59 -7.15 17.54
N CYS A 395 -5.19 -6.16 16.89
CA CYS A 395 -6.27 -5.39 17.46
C CYS A 395 -7.60 -6.12 17.38
N ASN A 396 -8.32 -6.15 18.49
CA ASN A 396 -9.65 -6.72 18.55
C ASN A 396 -10.52 -5.97 19.57
N GLY A 397 -11.50 -5.22 19.06
CA GLY A 397 -12.42 -4.46 19.91
C GLY A 397 -11.69 -3.46 20.83
N GLY A 398 -10.60 -2.87 20.35
CA GLY A 398 -9.77 -1.91 21.08
C GLY A 398 -8.78 -2.52 22.07
N ASN A 399 -8.68 -3.85 22.17
CA ASN A 399 -7.70 -4.52 23.04
C ASN A 399 -6.70 -5.31 22.21
N CYS A 400 -5.49 -5.45 22.72
CA CYS A 400 -4.48 -6.30 22.12
C CYS A 400 -4.65 -7.75 22.55
N VAL A 401 -4.77 -8.62 21.55
CA VAL A 401 -4.93 -10.05 21.77
C VAL A 401 -3.94 -10.81 20.89
N ALA A 402 -3.41 -11.91 21.41
CA ALA A 402 -2.58 -12.81 20.61
C ALA A 402 -3.43 -13.47 19.50
N PRO A 403 -2.82 -13.84 18.36
CA PRO A 403 -3.48 -14.64 17.36
C PRO A 403 -4.03 -15.95 17.93
N MET A 404 -5.20 -16.37 17.45
CA MET A 404 -5.88 -17.62 17.80
C MET A 404 -6.43 -18.27 16.53
N ASN A 405 -6.57 -19.58 16.53
CA ASN A 405 -7.08 -20.29 15.35
C ASN A 405 -8.62 -20.15 15.21
N ALA A 406 -9.14 -20.39 14.00
CA ALA A 406 -10.58 -20.35 13.76
C ALA A 406 -11.39 -21.33 14.63
N GLY A 407 -10.83 -22.51 14.92
CA GLY A 407 -11.48 -23.53 15.75
C GLY A 407 -11.73 -23.07 17.19
N GLU A 408 -10.74 -22.42 17.81
CA GLU A 408 -10.84 -21.83 19.15
C GLU A 408 -11.79 -20.63 19.16
N ALA A 409 -11.81 -19.84 18.08
CA ALA A 409 -12.69 -18.70 17.91
C ALA A 409 -14.16 -19.07 17.60
N GLY A 410 -14.42 -20.32 17.21
CA GLY A 410 -15.75 -20.79 16.80
C GLY A 410 -16.23 -20.15 15.50
N ILE A 411 -15.31 -19.97 14.54
CA ILE A 411 -15.55 -19.31 13.26
C ILE A 411 -15.45 -20.34 12.15
N SER A 412 -16.29 -20.18 11.13
CA SER A 412 -16.27 -21.05 9.97
C SER A 412 -15.01 -20.78 9.14
N CYS A 413 -14.27 -21.83 8.80
CA CYS A 413 -13.18 -21.74 7.83
C CYS A 413 -13.66 -21.94 6.38
N ILE A 414 -14.95 -22.16 6.14
CA ILE A 414 -15.50 -22.36 4.79
C ILE A 414 -15.16 -21.12 3.96
N ASP A 415 -14.61 -21.34 2.77
CA ASP A 415 -14.12 -20.29 1.85
C ASP A 415 -12.96 -19.43 2.43
N GLN A 416 -12.38 -19.84 3.57
CA GLN A 416 -11.30 -19.18 4.31
C GLN A 416 -10.26 -20.20 4.84
N PRO A 417 -9.68 -21.07 3.99
CA PRO A 417 -8.77 -22.12 4.45
C PRO A 417 -7.53 -21.57 5.19
N GLU A 418 -7.14 -20.32 4.92
CA GLU A 418 -6.03 -19.65 5.60
C GLU A 418 -6.25 -19.47 7.11
N LEU A 419 -7.50 -19.47 7.58
CA LEU A 419 -7.81 -19.45 9.02
C LEU A 419 -7.34 -20.72 9.76
N CYS A 420 -7.01 -21.78 9.02
CA CYS A 420 -6.48 -23.03 9.54
C CYS A 420 -4.96 -23.17 9.36
N ALA A 421 -4.34 -22.31 8.52
CA ALA A 421 -2.92 -22.36 8.21
C ALA A 421 -2.03 -22.04 9.43
N ALA A 422 -2.52 -21.23 10.38
CA ALA A 422 -1.77 -20.92 11.61
C ALA A 422 -1.41 -22.16 12.46
N THR A 423 -2.03 -23.32 12.20
CA THR A 423 -1.82 -24.58 12.92
C THR A 423 -1.54 -25.77 11.99
N ASP A 424 -1.17 -25.52 10.73
CA ASP A 424 -1.04 -26.57 9.70
C ASP A 424 -2.33 -27.40 9.53
N GLU A 425 -3.51 -26.81 9.74
CA GLU A 425 -4.81 -27.47 9.61
C GLU A 425 -5.48 -27.10 8.27
N VAL A 426 -6.44 -27.89 7.81
CA VAL A 426 -7.29 -27.57 6.64
C VAL A 426 -8.74 -27.43 7.05
N CYS A 427 -9.49 -26.66 6.26
CA CYS A 427 -10.90 -26.48 6.54
C CYS A 427 -11.73 -27.74 6.20
N ASN A 428 -12.42 -28.30 7.20
CA ASN A 428 -13.44 -29.31 6.95
C ASN A 428 -14.74 -28.68 6.46
N THR A 429 -15.13 -28.90 5.20
CA THR A 429 -16.38 -28.39 4.63
C THR A 429 -17.56 -29.36 4.74
N GLU A 430 -17.39 -30.53 5.36
CA GLU A 430 -18.45 -31.56 5.47
C GLU A 430 -19.63 -31.13 6.32
N ASN A 431 -19.42 -30.19 7.24
CA ASN A 431 -20.50 -29.51 7.91
C ASN A 431 -20.79 -28.20 7.18
N PRO A 432 -21.84 -28.14 6.34
CA PRO A 432 -22.12 -26.96 5.53
C PRO A 432 -22.58 -25.74 6.36
N GLU A 433 -22.89 -25.92 7.64
CA GLU A 433 -23.24 -24.80 8.53
C GLU A 433 -22.01 -24.21 9.26
N PHE A 434 -20.96 -25.00 9.47
CA PHE A 434 -19.74 -24.57 10.18
C PHE A 434 -18.56 -25.40 9.72
N GLY A 435 -17.69 -24.83 8.88
CA GLY A 435 -16.41 -25.45 8.64
C GLY A 435 -15.52 -25.28 9.86
N TYR A 436 -14.77 -26.31 10.21
CA TYR A 436 -13.83 -26.24 11.32
C TYR A 436 -12.45 -26.65 10.84
N CYS A 437 -11.43 -25.98 11.37
CA CYS A 437 -10.06 -26.39 11.17
C CYS A 437 -9.87 -27.76 11.81
N GLN A 438 -9.32 -28.67 11.02
CA GLN A 438 -8.91 -29.99 11.47
C GLN A 438 -7.57 -30.30 10.83
N PRO A 439 -6.75 -31.17 11.44
CA PRO A 439 -5.70 -31.83 10.68
C PRO A 439 -6.33 -32.43 9.42
N PRO A 440 -5.71 -32.34 8.24
CA PRO A 440 -6.25 -32.92 7.02
C PRO A 440 -6.64 -34.36 7.24
N ALA A 441 -7.94 -34.55 7.34
CA ALA A 441 -8.51 -35.87 7.24
C ALA A 441 -8.35 -36.26 5.78
N ALA A 442 -7.71 -37.41 5.56
CA ALA A 442 -7.76 -38.17 4.32
C ALA A 442 -9.21 -38.09 3.76
N TYR A 443 -9.35 -37.56 2.54
CA TYR A 443 -10.63 -37.19 1.92
C TYR A 443 -11.72 -38.27 2.16
N ASN A 444 -12.89 -37.83 2.61
CA ASN A 444 -13.98 -38.67 3.13
C ASN A 444 -14.78 -39.42 2.04
N ASP A 445 -14.10 -40.24 1.25
CA ASP A 445 -14.72 -41.35 0.51
C ASP A 445 -14.16 -42.74 0.90
N GLY A 446 -13.18 -42.78 1.81
CA GLY A 446 -12.67 -44.01 2.40
C GLY A 446 -11.59 -44.72 1.58
N THR A 447 -10.90 -44.03 0.67
CA THR A 447 -9.76 -44.60 -0.07
C THR A 447 -8.39 -44.03 0.30
N CYS A 448 -8.31 -42.81 0.83
CA CYS A 448 -7.02 -42.28 1.26
C CYS A 448 -6.46 -43.10 2.45
N VAL A 449 -5.17 -43.46 2.39
CA VAL A 449 -4.49 -44.02 3.57
C VAL A 449 -4.59 -42.97 4.67
N PRO A 450 -5.13 -43.28 5.87
CA PRO A 450 -5.15 -42.31 6.95
C PRO A 450 -3.71 -41.89 7.25
N ASP A 451 -3.48 -40.59 7.46
CA ASP A 451 -2.20 -39.94 7.83
C ASP A 451 -1.42 -39.19 6.72
N CYS A 452 -2.07 -38.52 5.76
CA CYS A 452 -1.36 -37.52 4.94
C CYS A 452 -1.05 -36.27 5.79
N ASP A 453 0.22 -35.85 5.83
CA ASP A 453 0.65 -34.63 6.50
C ASP A 453 0.29 -33.38 5.65
N PRO A 454 -0.54 -32.44 6.14
CA PRO A 454 -0.84 -31.14 5.48
C PRO A 454 0.42 -30.41 5.05
N GLY A 455 0.40 -29.75 3.90
CA GLY A 455 1.54 -28.94 3.43
C GLY A 455 2.82 -29.74 3.18
N VAL A 456 2.78 -31.07 3.36
CA VAL A 456 3.90 -32.00 3.15
C VAL A 456 3.47 -33.09 2.16
N THR A 457 2.23 -33.58 2.25
CA THR A 457 1.62 -34.56 1.35
C THR A 457 0.14 -34.26 1.08
N TYR A 458 -0.37 -34.64 -0.10
CA TYR A 458 -1.78 -34.55 -0.48
C TYR A 458 -2.30 -35.90 -0.98
N CYS A 459 -3.60 -36.12 -0.88
CA CYS A 459 -4.22 -37.36 -1.37
C CYS A 459 -4.51 -37.25 -2.87
N SER A 460 -3.92 -38.14 -3.66
CA SER A 460 -4.16 -38.19 -5.10
C SER A 460 -5.27 -39.16 -5.44
N ALA A 461 -6.32 -38.65 -6.10
CA ALA A 461 -7.39 -39.48 -6.67
C ALA A 461 -6.88 -40.40 -7.79
N ASP A 462 -5.77 -40.03 -8.44
CA ASP A 462 -5.18 -40.80 -9.56
C ASP A 462 -4.28 -41.95 -9.08
N GLU A 463 -3.81 -41.92 -7.83
CA GLU A 463 -2.93 -42.94 -7.23
C GLU A 463 -3.63 -43.75 -6.14
N ASP A 464 -4.88 -44.14 -6.37
CA ASP A 464 -5.66 -45.02 -5.47
C ASP A 464 -5.74 -44.53 -4.00
N GLY A 465 -5.61 -43.22 -3.76
CA GLY A 465 -5.64 -42.62 -2.42
C GLY A 465 -4.30 -42.64 -1.67
N GLU A 466 -3.17 -42.80 -2.35
CA GLU A 466 -1.85 -42.62 -1.73
C GLU A 466 -1.57 -41.14 -1.40
N CYS A 467 -0.85 -40.93 -0.29
CA CYS A 467 -0.32 -39.62 0.08
C CYS A 467 0.93 -39.32 -0.76
N ILE A 468 0.85 -38.34 -1.65
CA ILE A 468 1.97 -37.88 -2.47
C ILE A 468 2.55 -36.63 -1.83
N TYR A 469 3.87 -36.45 -1.84
CA TYR A 469 4.47 -35.20 -1.39
C TYR A 469 3.93 -34.00 -2.17
N VAL A 470 3.62 -32.90 -1.47
CA VAL A 470 3.39 -31.62 -2.14
C VAL A 470 4.66 -31.24 -2.90
N ARG A 471 4.47 -30.57 -4.02
CA ARG A 471 5.53 -30.11 -4.90
C ARG A 471 6.20 -28.89 -4.28
N ALA A 472 7.48 -28.68 -4.55
CA ALA A 472 8.17 -27.52 -4.01
C ALA A 472 7.70 -26.24 -4.73
N PRO A 473 7.82 -25.05 -4.11
CA PRO A 473 7.65 -23.80 -4.83
C PRO A 473 8.48 -23.77 -6.12
N GLY A 474 7.84 -23.38 -7.23
CA GLY A 474 8.41 -23.40 -8.59
C GLY A 474 8.17 -24.69 -9.39
N ASP A 475 7.72 -25.77 -8.77
CA ASP A 475 7.40 -27.01 -9.48
C ASP A 475 6.05 -26.90 -10.20
N VAL A 476 5.95 -27.51 -11.39
CA VAL A 476 4.69 -27.55 -12.16
C VAL A 476 3.60 -28.27 -11.39
N CYS A 477 2.43 -27.66 -11.28
CA CYS A 477 1.26 -28.19 -10.58
C CYS A 477 0.01 -28.15 -11.47
N ASP A 478 -0.98 -28.97 -11.13
CA ASP A 478 -2.27 -29.03 -11.82
C ASP A 478 -3.42 -28.52 -10.92
N ALA A 479 -3.26 -28.55 -9.60
CA ALA A 479 -4.25 -28.14 -8.61
C ALA A 479 -3.58 -27.57 -7.33
N PRO A 480 -4.25 -26.68 -6.58
CA PRO A 480 -3.71 -26.05 -5.37
C PRO A 480 -3.19 -27.02 -4.32
N GLU A 481 -3.88 -28.15 -4.10
CA GLU A 481 -3.53 -29.11 -3.05
C GLU A 481 -2.17 -29.76 -3.28
N GLN A 482 -1.64 -29.66 -4.50
CA GLN A 482 -0.29 -30.12 -4.84
C GLN A 482 0.80 -29.18 -4.31
N CYS A 483 0.45 -28.04 -3.73
CA CYS A 483 1.38 -26.99 -3.32
C CYS A 483 1.32 -26.77 -1.80
N PRO A 484 2.45 -26.42 -1.13
CA PRO A 484 2.49 -26.23 0.32
C PRO A 484 1.50 -25.15 0.79
N ASP A 485 1.40 -24.07 0.01
CA ASP A 485 0.60 -22.89 0.32
C ASP A 485 -0.77 -22.87 -0.37
N LEU A 486 -1.17 -24.01 -0.97
CA LEU A 486 -2.41 -24.12 -1.72
C LEU A 486 -2.54 -23.04 -2.81
N ASN A 487 -1.42 -22.71 -3.47
CA ASN A 487 -1.38 -21.81 -4.60
C ASN A 487 -0.73 -22.49 -5.80
N CYS A 488 -1.54 -22.74 -6.83
CA CYS A 488 -1.15 -23.32 -8.10
C CYS A 488 -1.59 -22.41 -9.24
N SER A 489 -0.85 -21.32 -9.44
CA SER A 489 -1.16 -20.25 -10.38
C SER A 489 -0.10 -20.12 -11.48
N ARG A 490 -0.33 -19.22 -12.45
CA ARG A 490 0.69 -18.82 -13.43
C ARG A 490 1.45 -17.61 -12.93
N THR A 491 2.71 -17.48 -13.34
CA THR A 491 3.48 -16.24 -13.11
C THR A 491 2.90 -15.09 -13.95
N ASN A 492 2.48 -15.39 -15.18
CA ASN A 492 1.77 -14.46 -16.06
C ASN A 492 0.41 -15.05 -16.44
N GLU A 493 -0.66 -14.52 -15.85
CA GLU A 493 -2.04 -14.98 -16.10
C GLU A 493 -2.50 -14.73 -17.54
N ASP A 494 -1.97 -13.71 -18.20
CA ASP A 494 -2.25 -13.39 -19.61
C ASP A 494 -1.55 -14.34 -20.58
N ASN A 495 -0.63 -15.20 -20.11
CA ASN A 495 0.04 -16.20 -20.91
C ASN A 495 -0.55 -17.61 -20.68
N PRO A 496 -1.56 -18.03 -21.48
CA PRO A 496 -2.21 -19.31 -21.29
C PRO A 496 -1.35 -20.53 -21.60
N ILE A 497 -0.14 -20.32 -22.14
CA ILE A 497 0.82 -21.38 -22.49
C ILE A 497 1.73 -21.69 -21.30
N GLU A 498 1.91 -20.74 -20.37
CA GLU A 498 2.72 -20.98 -19.18
C GLU A 498 2.07 -22.07 -18.32
N ALA A 499 2.90 -23.04 -17.91
CA ALA A 499 2.47 -24.06 -16.98
C ALA A 499 2.24 -23.42 -15.61
N ARG A 500 1.24 -23.89 -14.88
CA ARG A 500 1.06 -23.49 -13.49
C ARG A 500 2.20 -24.05 -12.66
N ILE A 501 2.64 -23.29 -11.68
CA ILE A 501 3.68 -23.70 -10.75
C ILE A 501 3.22 -23.46 -9.32
N CYS A 502 3.74 -24.22 -8.37
CA CYS A 502 3.46 -23.96 -6.97
C CYS A 502 4.09 -22.63 -6.56
N GLN A 503 3.28 -21.76 -5.96
CA GLN A 503 3.69 -20.46 -5.45
C GLN A 503 3.40 -20.36 -3.95
N GLY A 504 3.91 -19.31 -3.30
CA GLY A 504 3.48 -18.92 -1.96
C GLY A 504 2.00 -18.51 -1.94
N PRO A 505 1.39 -18.20 -0.79
CA PRO A 505 0.02 -17.70 -0.76
C PRO A 505 -0.13 -16.49 -1.68
N ALA A 506 -1.24 -16.41 -2.42
CA ALA A 506 -1.51 -15.25 -3.28
C ALA A 506 -1.59 -13.99 -2.42
N GLN A 507 -0.80 -12.99 -2.76
CA GLN A 507 -0.75 -11.75 -1.99
C GLN A 507 -1.97 -10.89 -2.28
N LEU A 508 -2.28 -9.91 -1.44
CA LEU A 508 -3.35 -8.96 -1.76
C LEU A 508 -3.11 -8.35 -3.15
N HIS A 509 -4.20 -8.22 -3.90
CA HIS A 509 -4.29 -7.83 -5.31
C HIS A 509 -3.87 -8.90 -6.34
N ASP A 510 -3.21 -9.99 -5.93
CA ASP A 510 -2.93 -11.12 -6.82
C ASP A 510 -4.21 -11.88 -7.21
N PHE A 511 -4.15 -12.62 -8.31
CA PHE A 511 -5.24 -13.49 -8.74
C PHE A 511 -5.40 -14.71 -7.81
N CYS A 512 -6.65 -15.05 -7.49
CA CYS A 512 -7.00 -16.22 -6.67
C CYS A 512 -8.05 -17.14 -7.29
N GLY A 513 -8.75 -16.70 -8.33
CA GLY A 513 -9.64 -17.55 -9.15
C GLY A 513 -10.78 -18.23 -8.37
N SER A 514 -11.38 -19.28 -8.96
CA SER A 514 -12.38 -20.10 -8.27
C SER A 514 -11.78 -21.27 -7.48
N ASP A 515 -10.55 -21.68 -7.83
CA ASP A 515 -9.87 -22.86 -7.26
C ASP A 515 -8.34 -22.75 -7.45
N GLU A 516 -7.73 -21.56 -7.53
CA GLU A 516 -6.35 -21.41 -8.08
C GLU A 516 -5.32 -20.93 -7.05
N ALA A 517 -5.70 -20.04 -6.13
CA ALA A 517 -4.82 -19.64 -5.03
C ALA A 517 -5.55 -19.34 -3.72
N VAL A 518 -4.96 -19.77 -2.61
CA VAL A 518 -5.31 -19.29 -1.28
C VAL A 518 -4.64 -17.94 -1.05
N CYS A 519 -5.45 -16.97 -0.62
CA CYS A 519 -4.94 -15.65 -0.27
C CYS A 519 -4.11 -15.72 1.01
N GLU A 520 -3.11 -14.85 1.08
CA GLU A 520 -2.33 -14.68 2.29
C GLU A 520 -3.21 -14.31 3.49
N GLN A 521 -2.72 -14.61 4.70
CA GLN A 521 -3.38 -14.18 5.93
C GLN A 521 -3.68 -12.68 5.92
N GLY A 522 -4.91 -12.32 6.28
CA GLY A 522 -5.43 -10.95 6.18
C GLY A 522 -6.19 -10.66 4.87
N GLY A 523 -6.09 -11.55 3.88
CA GLY A 523 -6.84 -11.48 2.62
C GLY A 523 -7.96 -12.51 2.51
N HIS A 524 -8.82 -12.33 1.51
CA HIS A 524 -9.80 -13.32 1.06
C HIS A 524 -10.00 -13.18 -0.46
N CYS A 525 -10.39 -14.27 -1.12
CA CYS A 525 -10.58 -14.25 -2.56
C CYS A 525 -11.95 -13.67 -2.93
N THR A 526 -11.98 -12.52 -3.62
CA THR A 526 -13.22 -11.89 -4.09
C THR A 526 -13.07 -11.38 -5.51
N GLY A 527 -13.99 -11.80 -6.39
CA GLY A 527 -13.98 -11.40 -7.80
C GLY A 527 -12.76 -11.90 -8.56
N GLY A 528 -12.14 -13.00 -8.10
CA GLY A 528 -10.95 -13.60 -8.70
C GLY A 528 -9.63 -12.98 -8.26
N ALA A 529 -9.63 -11.99 -7.37
CA ALA A 529 -8.41 -11.41 -6.80
C ALA A 529 -8.45 -11.43 -5.27
N CYS A 530 -7.28 -11.54 -4.65
CA CYS A 530 -7.13 -11.42 -3.21
C CYS A 530 -7.41 -9.99 -2.79
N ARG A 531 -8.32 -9.81 -1.84
CA ARG A 531 -8.71 -8.51 -1.28
C ARG A 531 -8.49 -8.52 0.22
N PRO A 532 -8.10 -7.40 0.84
CA PRO A 532 -8.00 -7.32 2.29
C PRO A 532 -9.35 -7.65 2.92
N LYS A 533 -9.35 -8.35 4.05
CA LYS A 533 -10.56 -8.49 4.88
C LYS A 533 -10.89 -7.11 5.42
N LEU A 534 -12.07 -6.60 5.08
CA LEU A 534 -12.50 -5.27 5.50
C LEU A 534 -13.37 -5.35 6.76
N LEU A 535 -13.57 -4.22 7.44
CA LEU A 535 -14.67 -4.10 8.39
C LEU A 535 -15.74 -3.29 7.67
N ASN A 536 -16.51 -3.92 6.77
CA ASN A 536 -17.64 -3.20 6.20
C ASN A 536 -18.80 -3.26 7.20
N ALA A 537 -18.93 -2.16 7.94
CA ALA A 537 -19.93 -1.93 8.98
C ALA A 537 -21.37 -1.97 8.46
N GLU A 538 -21.55 -1.69 7.17
CA GLU A 538 -22.85 -1.43 6.55
C GLU A 538 -23.53 -2.71 6.09
N SER A 539 -22.74 -3.63 5.54
CA SER A 539 -23.18 -4.97 5.17
C SER A 539 -22.00 -5.92 5.01
N CYS A 540 -22.21 -7.18 5.38
CA CYS A 540 -21.29 -8.27 5.09
C CYS A 540 -22.03 -9.38 4.34
N SER A 541 -21.37 -10.03 3.38
CA SER A 541 -21.94 -11.19 2.68
C SER A 541 -21.63 -12.51 3.37
N GLY A 542 -20.55 -12.54 4.17
CA GLY A 542 -20.06 -13.68 4.92
C GLY A 542 -18.87 -13.29 5.81
N ASP A 543 -18.39 -14.22 6.64
CA ASP A 543 -17.30 -14.00 7.59
C ASP A 543 -16.02 -13.51 6.90
N GLU A 544 -15.84 -13.88 5.63
CA GLU A 544 -14.72 -13.46 4.79
C GLU A 544 -14.61 -11.96 4.58
N THR A 545 -15.74 -11.26 4.69
CA THR A 545 -15.81 -9.82 4.54
C THR A 545 -15.54 -9.05 5.84
N CYS A 546 -15.13 -9.75 6.91
CA CYS A 546 -14.89 -9.19 8.24
C CYS A 546 -13.41 -9.37 8.67
N ARG A 547 -12.72 -8.27 9.03
CA ARG A 547 -11.30 -8.24 9.50
C ARG A 547 -10.94 -9.39 10.43
N SER A 548 -11.47 -9.35 11.65
CA SER A 548 -11.40 -10.45 12.60
C SER A 548 -12.75 -10.75 13.26
N GLY A 549 -13.83 -10.35 12.57
CA GLY A 549 -15.20 -10.52 13.00
C GLY A 549 -15.90 -11.67 12.29
N ARG A 550 -17.17 -11.87 12.63
CA ARG A 550 -18.10 -12.73 11.90
C ARG A 550 -19.20 -11.87 11.31
N CYS A 551 -19.73 -12.29 10.18
CA CYS A 551 -20.88 -11.67 9.58
C CYS A 551 -22.16 -12.14 10.28
N GLN A 552 -22.88 -11.21 10.91
CA GLN A 552 -24.11 -11.51 11.65
C GLN A 552 -25.30 -10.73 11.09
N GLU A 553 -26.42 -11.41 10.84
CA GLU A 553 -27.70 -10.78 10.49
C GLU A 553 -28.27 -9.98 11.68
N VAL A 554 -28.55 -8.69 11.49
CA VAL A 554 -29.06 -7.80 12.55
C VAL A 554 -30.38 -7.16 12.16
N GLY A 555 -31.35 -8.01 11.86
CA GLY A 555 -32.73 -7.59 11.58
C GLY A 555 -32.87 -6.81 10.27
N GLU A 556 -33.68 -5.76 10.27
CA GLU A 556 -33.99 -4.98 9.06
C GLU A 556 -32.80 -4.14 8.55
N ALA A 557 -31.74 -3.99 9.34
CA ALA A 557 -30.52 -3.24 8.97
C ALA A 557 -29.54 -4.04 8.10
N GLY A 558 -29.82 -5.33 7.82
CA GLY A 558 -28.93 -6.20 7.07
C GLY A 558 -27.89 -6.91 7.95
N ASN A 559 -26.97 -7.60 7.28
CA ASN A 559 -25.86 -8.28 7.95
C ASN A 559 -24.80 -7.26 8.38
N ARG A 560 -24.01 -7.52 9.42
CA ARG A 560 -22.84 -6.68 9.77
C ARG A 560 -21.72 -7.49 10.39
N CYS A 561 -20.49 -6.99 10.27
CA CYS A 561 -19.35 -7.57 10.97
C CYS A 561 -19.45 -7.32 12.47
N VAL A 562 -19.45 -8.39 13.27
CA VAL A 562 -19.35 -8.32 14.74
C VAL A 562 -18.02 -8.89 15.20
N PRO A 563 -17.33 -8.27 16.17
CA PRO A 563 -16.10 -8.81 16.73
C PRO A 563 -16.33 -10.22 17.27
N THR A 564 -15.45 -11.15 16.94
CA THR A 564 -15.52 -12.54 17.44
C THR A 564 -14.74 -12.72 18.73
N GLY A 565 -13.92 -11.73 19.11
CA GLY A 565 -12.92 -11.94 20.14
C GLY A 565 -11.60 -12.50 19.59
N ALA A 566 -11.49 -12.72 18.28
CA ALA A 566 -10.33 -13.35 17.67
C ALA A 566 -9.43 -12.38 16.90
N CYS A 567 -8.19 -12.82 16.79
CA CYS A 567 -7.11 -12.26 16.00
C CYS A 567 -6.54 -13.43 15.20
N PHE A 568 -6.29 -13.30 13.91
CA PHE A 568 -5.93 -14.46 13.08
C PHE A 568 -4.48 -14.49 12.62
N TRP A 569 -3.76 -13.38 12.75
CA TRP A 569 -2.36 -13.27 12.35
C TRP A 569 -1.65 -12.14 13.10
N SER A 570 -0.32 -12.21 13.15
CA SER A 570 0.55 -11.27 13.84
C SER A 570 1.35 -10.42 12.86
N TRP A 571 1.67 -9.18 13.21
CA TRP A 571 2.42 -8.28 12.31
C TRP A 571 3.83 -8.81 11.99
N ASP A 572 4.48 -9.47 12.96
CA ASP A 572 5.82 -10.06 12.78
C ASP A 572 5.89 -11.11 11.66
N GLU A 573 4.78 -11.79 11.33
CA GLU A 573 4.72 -12.75 10.21
C GLU A 573 4.80 -12.07 8.84
N LYS A 574 4.43 -10.78 8.76
CA LYS A 574 4.44 -10.00 7.51
C LYS A 574 5.67 -9.11 7.37
N VAL A 575 6.16 -8.59 8.49
CA VAL A 575 7.34 -7.73 8.53
C VAL A 575 8.31 -8.25 9.58
N PRO A 576 9.28 -9.09 9.19
CA PRO A 576 10.29 -9.59 10.10
C PRO A 576 11.11 -8.44 10.69
N SER A 577 11.31 -8.53 12.01
CA SER A 577 12.11 -7.61 12.82
C SER A 577 13.60 -7.65 12.54
#